data_AF-A0A9D5WII4-F1
#
_entry.id   AF-A0A9D5WII4-F1
#
_cell.length_a   1.000
_cell.length_b   1.000
_cell.length_c   1.000
_cell.angle_alpha   90.00
_cell.angle_beta   90.00
_cell.angle_gamma   90.00
#
_symmetry.space_group_name_H-M   'P 1'
#
loop_
_entity.id
_entity.type
_entity.pdbx_description
1 polymer ?
#
loop_
_entity_poly.entity_id
_entity_poly.type
_entity_poly.pdbx_seq_one_letter_code
_entity_poly.pdbx_strand_id
1 'polypeptide(L)'
;MANIEGKPCDCAGVSQSAEGIDCSEVPVGKGWRTVDVEMSGELFDRFTTVAKVRRETLGCVARKAVGNYIKRCQQDPGFRQEVEDLATCLDRYGSNPNPRESK
;
A
#
# COMPACT_ATOMS: atom_id res chain seq x y z
N MET A 1 25.71 -0.09 39.45
CA MET A 1 25.58 -0.45 38.02
C MET A 1 24.10 -0.52 37.71
N ALA A 2 23.58 0.40 36.90
CA ALA A 2 22.17 0.44 36.54
C ALA A 2 22.03 -0.20 35.16
N ASN A 3 21.32 -1.34 35.08
CA ASN A 3 20.93 -1.94 33.81
C ASN A 3 19.78 -1.11 33.26
N ILE A 4 20.06 -0.34 32.21
CA ILE A 4 19.05 0.43 31.50
C ILE A 4 18.53 -0.50 30.40
N GLU A 5 17.39 -1.11 30.70
CA GLU A 5 16.63 -1.94 29.75
C GLU A 5 16.20 -1.05 28.58
N GLY A 6 16.85 -1.24 27.44
CA GLY A 6 16.61 -0.47 26.23
C GLY A 6 15.22 -0.77 25.68
N LYS A 7 14.33 0.21 25.76
CA LYS A 7 13.04 0.17 25.07
C LYS A 7 13.30 0.02 23.55
N PRO A 8 12.68 -0.93 22.85
CA PRO A 8 12.89 -1.05 21.41
C PRO A 8 12.37 0.23 20.74
N CYS A 9 13.28 0.93 20.07
CA CYS A 9 12.93 2.05 19.23
C CYS A 9 12.14 1.51 18.03
N ASP A 10 10.88 1.94 17.89
CA ASP A 10 10.03 1.69 16.71
C ASP A 10 10.50 2.51 15.50
N CYS A 11 11.79 2.42 15.17
CA CYS A 11 12.38 3.00 13.97
C CYS A 11 12.53 1.90 12.94
N ALA A 12 11.41 1.43 12.38
CA ALA A 12 11.43 0.60 11.19
C ALA A 12 11.94 1.44 10.02
N GLY A 13 13.23 1.33 9.71
CA GLY A 13 13.87 2.09 8.65
C GLY A 13 15.37 1.91 8.59
N VAL A 14 15.87 0.68 8.69
CA VAL A 14 17.24 0.36 8.22
C VAL A 14 17.19 -1.01 7.57
N SER A 15 17.39 -1.03 6.25
CA SER A 15 17.72 -2.25 5.52
C SER A 15 19.11 -2.71 5.95
N GLN A 16 19.17 -3.61 6.93
CA GLN A 16 20.35 -4.45 7.15
C GLN A 16 20.02 -5.84 6.61
N SER A 17 20.59 -6.14 5.45
CA SER A 17 20.73 -7.51 4.98
C SER A 17 21.74 -8.22 5.90
N ALA A 18 21.22 -8.84 6.96
CA ALA A 18 21.95 -9.86 7.71
C ALA A 18 21.48 -11.22 7.18
N GLU A 19 22.42 -12.03 6.68
CA GLU A 19 22.18 -13.43 6.35
C GLU A 19 21.57 -14.13 7.58
N GLY A 20 20.36 -14.69 7.43
CA GLY A 20 19.65 -15.38 8.51
C GLY A 20 18.27 -14.83 8.88
N ILE A 21 17.74 -13.83 8.16
CA ILE A 21 16.30 -13.52 8.25
C ILE A 21 15.56 -14.53 7.37
N ASP A 22 15.14 -15.64 7.98
CA ASP A 22 14.06 -16.45 7.43
C ASP A 22 12.90 -15.48 7.13
N CYS A 23 12.43 -15.48 5.89
CA CYS A 23 11.29 -14.67 5.45
C CYS A 23 10.06 -15.22 6.16
N SER A 24 9.92 -14.91 7.45
CA SER A 24 8.82 -15.32 8.28
C SER A 24 7.55 -14.79 7.63
N GLU A 25 6.84 -15.75 7.03
CA GLU A 25 5.52 -15.69 6.46
C GLU A 25 4.78 -14.41 6.86
N VAL A 26 4.67 -13.49 5.91
CA VAL A 26 3.86 -12.28 6.06
C VAL A 26 2.45 -12.76 6.41
N PRO A 27 1.87 -12.36 7.55
CA PRO A 27 0.63 -12.94 8.01
C PRO A 27 -0.48 -12.70 6.99
N VAL A 28 -0.89 -13.78 6.32
CA VAL A 28 -1.98 -13.80 5.35
C VAL A 28 -3.28 -13.62 6.15
N GLY A 29 -3.74 -12.38 6.32
CA GLY A 29 -4.96 -12.14 7.09
C GLY A 29 -5.44 -10.69 7.21
N LYS A 30 -4.55 -9.71 7.12
CA LYS A 30 -4.89 -8.28 6.89
C LYS A 30 -3.79 -7.72 6.02
N GLY A 31 -3.95 -7.80 4.70
CA GLY A 31 -2.85 -7.62 3.75
C GLY A 31 -2.27 -6.21 3.77
N TRP A 32 -1.10 -6.03 4.39
CA TRP A 32 -0.26 -4.87 4.13
C TRP A 32 0.48 -5.17 2.82
N ARG A 33 0.12 -4.47 1.75
CA ARG A 33 0.89 -4.52 0.50
C ARG A 33 1.93 -3.41 0.56
N THR A 34 3.19 -3.81 0.67
CA THR A 34 4.31 -2.90 0.37
C THR A 34 4.39 -2.75 -1.14
N VAL A 35 4.59 -1.52 -1.59
CA VAL A 35 4.74 -1.20 -3.02
C VAL A 35 6.03 -0.43 -3.17
N ASP A 36 6.91 -0.92 -4.03
CA ASP A 36 8.09 -0.19 -4.44
C ASP A 36 7.74 0.72 -5.61
N VAL A 37 8.15 1.98 -5.54
CA VAL A 37 7.89 2.99 -6.57
C VAL A 37 9.22 3.51 -7.06
N GLU A 38 9.56 3.17 -8.30
CA GLU A 38 10.70 3.77 -8.98
C GLU A 38 10.30 5.17 -9.48
N MET A 39 11.18 6.15 -9.24
CA MET A 39 11.01 7.52 -9.72
C MET A 39 12.38 8.14 -9.98
N SER A 40 12.43 9.17 -10.81
CA SER A 40 13.67 9.90 -11.06
C SER A 40 14.18 10.61 -9.80
N GLY A 41 15.48 10.87 -9.74
CA GLY A 41 16.09 11.61 -8.63
C GLY A 41 15.46 12.99 -8.42
N GLU A 42 15.13 13.70 -9.50
CA GLU A 42 14.44 15.00 -9.42
C GLU A 42 13.06 14.90 -8.76
N LEU A 43 12.28 13.86 -9.09
CA LEU A 43 10.98 13.62 -8.47
C LEU A 43 11.13 13.28 -6.99
N PHE A 44 12.14 12.48 -6.65
CA PHE A 44 12.46 12.15 -5.26
C PHE A 44 12.88 13.40 -4.47
N ASP A 45 13.68 14.30 -5.03
CA ASP A 45 14.10 15.55 -4.39
C ASP A 45 12.91 16.48 -4.11
N ARG A 46 11.98 16.59 -5.06
CA ARG A 46 10.74 17.35 -4.86
C ARG A 46 9.88 16.71 -3.77
N PHE A 47 9.77 15.39 -3.78
CA PHE A 47 8.99 14.65 -2.78
C PHE A 47 9.59 14.81 -1.36
N THR A 48 10.91 14.68 -1.22
CA THR A 48 11.60 14.89 0.06
C THR A 48 11.51 16.33 0.53
N THR A 49 11.53 17.30 -0.37
CA THR A 49 11.33 18.72 -0.04
C THR A 49 9.96 18.94 0.57
N VAL A 50 8.89 18.38 -0.01
CA VAL A 50 7.54 18.46 0.56
C VAL A 50 7.48 17.89 1.97
N ALA A 51 8.09 16.72 2.18
CA ALA A 51 8.14 16.09 3.50
C ALA A 51 8.89 16.95 4.53
N LYS A 52 10.04 17.53 4.16
CA LYS A 52 10.81 18.45 5.01
C LYS A 52 10.02 19.70 5.40
N VAL A 53 9.40 20.37 4.41
CA VAL A 53 8.59 21.58 4.65
C VAL A 53 7.42 21.30 5.58
N ARG A 54 6.77 20.14 5.42
CA ARG A 54 5.64 19.72 6.25
C ARG A 54 6.05 19.12 7.60
N ARG A 55 7.34 18.84 7.81
CA ARG A 55 7.87 18.10 8.98
C ARG A 55 7.19 16.73 9.14
N GLU A 56 6.96 16.06 8.02
CA GLU A 56 6.32 14.74 7.97
C GLU A 56 7.30 13.69 7.42
N THR A 57 7.06 12.41 7.72
CA THR A 57 7.77 11.32 7.07
C THR A 57 7.32 11.17 5.61
N LEU A 58 8.20 10.67 4.74
CA LEU A 58 7.87 10.40 3.33
C LEU A 58 6.63 9.51 3.20
N GLY A 59 6.55 8.44 4.00
CA GLY A 59 5.40 7.54 4.03
C GLY A 59 4.09 8.25 4.38
N CYS A 60 4.10 9.21 5.31
CA CYS A 60 2.92 10.01 5.64
C CYS A 60 2.48 10.89 4.47
N VAL A 61 3.43 11.55 3.79
CA VAL A 61 3.12 12.38 2.61
C VAL A 61 2.54 11.53 1.49
N ALA A 62 3.16 10.38 1.18
CA ALA A 62 2.68 9.45 0.16
C ALA A 62 1.26 8.95 0.49
N ARG A 63 1.04 8.47 1.73
CA ARG A 63 -0.27 7.96 2.15
C ARG A 63 -1.37 9.02 2.04
N LYS A 64 -1.08 10.28 2.43
CA LYS A 64 -2.03 11.39 2.26
C LYS A 64 -2.30 11.72 0.80
N ALA A 65 -1.25 11.76 -0.03
CA ALA A 65 -1.39 12.03 -1.45
C ALA A 65 -2.24 10.97 -2.16
N VAL A 66 -1.94 9.69 -1.93
CA VAL A 66 -2.69 8.55 -2.46
C VAL A 66 -4.12 8.56 -1.94
N GLY A 67 -4.32 8.77 -0.63
CA GLY A 67 -5.66 8.85 -0.05
C GLY A 67 -6.52 9.96 -0.65
N ASN A 68 -5.93 11.13 -0.92
CA ASN A 68 -6.62 12.23 -1.60
C ASN A 68 -6.94 11.92 -3.07
N TYR A 69 -6.03 11.24 -3.77
CA TYR A 69 -6.25 10.78 -5.14
C TYR A 69 -7.42 9.79 -5.20
N ILE A 70 -7.41 8.76 -4.35
CA ILE A 70 -8.49 7.76 -4.27
C ILE A 70 -9.84 8.44 -4.01
N LYS A 71 -9.90 9.38 -3.06
CA LYS A 71 -11.15 10.11 -2.77
C LYS A 71 -11.67 10.88 -3.98
N ARG A 72 -10.79 11.49 -4.78
CA ARG A 72 -11.20 12.16 -6.03
C ARG A 72 -11.72 11.17 -7.06
N CYS A 73 -11.03 10.05 -7.26
CA CYS A 73 -11.51 8.97 -8.15
C CYS A 73 -12.89 8.47 -7.73
N GLN A 74 -13.13 8.27 -6.43
CA GLN A 74 -14.43 7.83 -5.92
C GLN A 74 -15.56 8.86 -6.14
N GLN A 75 -15.23 10.15 -6.27
CA GLN A 75 -16.20 11.20 -6.55
C GLN A 75 -16.43 11.41 -8.05
N ASP A 76 -15.55 10.86 -8.90
CA ASP A 76 -15.68 10.97 -10.34
C ASP A 76 -16.83 10.08 -10.85
N PRO A 77 -17.85 10.64 -11.52
CA PRO A 77 -18.99 9.87 -11.98
C PRO A 77 -18.62 8.85 -13.07
N GLY A 78 -17.62 9.13 -13.90
CA GLY A 78 -17.13 8.20 -14.92
C GLY A 78 -16.49 6.97 -14.29
N PHE A 79 -15.59 7.17 -13.34
CA PHE A 79 -14.96 6.10 -12.58
C PHE A 79 -15.99 5.24 -11.83
N ARG A 80 -17.01 5.87 -11.23
CA ARG A 80 -18.08 5.13 -10.56
C ARG A 80 -18.86 4.24 -11.53
N GLN A 81 -19.19 4.75 -12.72
CA GLN A 81 -19.89 3.97 -13.74
C GLN A 81 -19.05 2.79 -14.19
N GLU A 82 -17.76 2.98 -14.46
CA GLU A 82 -16.85 1.90 -14.86
C GLU A 82 -16.75 0.80 -13.79
N VAL A 83 -16.71 1.18 -12.50
CA VAL A 83 -16.71 0.22 -11.39
C VAL A 83 -18.02 -0.57 -11.31
N GLU A 84 -19.16 0.09 -11.49
CA GLU A 84 -20.48 -0.56 -11.52
C GLU A 84 -20.63 -1.50 -12.72
N ASP A 85 -20.15 -1.10 -13.89
CA ASP A 85 -20.16 -1.91 -15.11
C ASP A 85 -19.28 -3.15 -14.95
N LEU A 86 -18.09 -2.99 -14.35
CA LEU A 86 -17.19 -4.10 -14.02
C LEU A 86 -17.83 -5.06 -13.01
N ALA A 87 -18.44 -4.53 -11.95
CA ALA A 87 -19.12 -5.35 -10.95
C ALA A 87 -20.26 -6.17 -11.59
N THR A 88 -21.05 -5.54 -12.47
CA THR A 88 -22.12 -6.21 -13.22
C THR A 88 -21.58 -7.28 -14.18
N CYS A 89 -20.42 -7.04 -14.81
CA CYS A 89 -19.77 -8.05 -15.63
C CYS A 89 -19.32 -9.25 -14.79
N LEU A 90 -18.65 -9.00 -13.67
CA LEU A 90 -18.16 -10.06 -12.78
C LEU A 90 -19.29 -10.90 -12.20
N ASP A 91 -20.40 -10.27 -11.80
CA ASP A 91 -21.59 -10.96 -11.30
C ASP A 91 -22.20 -11.88 -12.38
N ARG A 92 -22.27 -11.42 -13.63
CA ARG A 92 -22.70 -12.26 -14.78
C ARG A 92 -21.78 -13.45 -15.02
N TYR A 93 -20.46 -13.28 -14.85
CA TYR A 93 -19.52 -14.38 -14.96
C TYR A 93 -19.64 -15.38 -13.80
N GLY A 94 -19.82 -14.90 -12.56
CA GLY A 94 -20.02 -15.75 -11.39
C GLY A 94 -21.36 -16.50 -11.38
N SER A 95 -22.39 -15.92 -12.02
CA SER A 95 -23.73 -16.50 -12.11
C SER A 95 -23.90 -17.55 -13.22
N ASN A 96 -22.90 -17.73 -14.08
CA ASN A 96 -22.86 -18.82 -15.05
C ASN A 96 -22.10 -19.99 -14.42
N PRO A 97 -22.79 -21.04 -13.90
CA PRO A 97 -22.10 -22.21 -13.43
C PRO A 97 -21.34 -22.80 -14.62
N ASN A 98 -20.04 -23.00 -14.45
CA ASN A 98 -19.25 -23.74 -15.42
C ASN A 98 -19.94 -25.10 -15.63
N PRO A 99 -20.28 -25.54 -16.87
CA PRO A 99 -20.97 -26.81 -17.09
C PRO A 99 -20.23 -28.02 -16.51
N ARG A 100 -18.95 -27.86 -16.16
CA ARG A 100 -18.12 -28.86 -15.48
C ARG A 100 -18.47 -29.07 -14.00
N GLU A 101 -19.26 -28.20 -13.37
CA GLU A 101 -19.66 -28.32 -11.96
C GLU A 101 -21.08 -28.87 -11.76
N SER A 102 -21.84 -29.04 -12.85
CA SER A 102 -23.12 -29.76 -12.82
C SER A 102 -22.85 -31.26 -12.83
N LYS A 103 -22.82 -31.84 -11.64
CA LYS A 103 -22.72 -33.29 -11.40
C LYS A 103 -24.02 -34.02 -11.74
#